data_AF-A0A934X9A5-F1
#
_entry.id   AF-A0A934X9A5-F1
#
_cell.length_a   1.000
_cell.length_b   1.000
_cell.length_c   1.000
_cell.angle_alpha   90.00
_cell.angle_beta   90.00
_cell.angle_gamma   90.00
#
_symmetry.space_group_name_H-M   'P 1'
#
loop_
_entity.id
_entity.type
_entity.pdbx_description
1 polymer ?
#
loop_
_entity_poly.entity_id
_entity_poly.type
_entity_poly.pdbx_seq_one_letter_code
_entity_poly.pdbx_strand_id
1 'polypeptide(L)'
;MSIYRCNKCGFVSEEATTSIGTKMPCARCGTDATVFGTVFYVEKLVERYFSALREIKALQQPDAPPENPTDSSAALQAPQKQEDQTDQASPLQDVNLHNTSLLATAEQHASLQAWFVSRQIEAQFDFSHVDTSGFFDDAARMIGKGYALFAELMDRVRFAYRKSHSWVNLELANLSQKDAQAINTLCRQLYSHTFFARYHYQKPEKIVRLTLQTALTVRQFFEGGWLEWYAFIELIELAQQRGVNFSCARGVKVVFPNEDLHELDVVCLPAGQPPICIECKSGEFRHDIDKYLRLRKRLGLDRHHFVICASDLTQEQAAGLTAMYELTFVNLEMLAPHLTTLM
;
A
#
# COMPACT_ATOMS: atom_id res chain seq x y z
N MET A 1 30.30 -0.67 -8.17
CA MET A 1 30.16 -1.86 -9.04
C MET A 1 29.65 -1.41 -10.39
N SER A 2 30.05 -2.11 -11.45
CA SER A 2 29.64 -1.79 -12.82
C SER A 2 29.04 -3.02 -13.49
N ILE A 3 28.22 -2.78 -14.51
CA ILE A 3 27.47 -3.82 -15.21
C ILE A 3 27.49 -3.49 -16.69
N TYR A 4 27.51 -4.51 -17.54
CA TYR A 4 27.26 -4.32 -18.97
C TYR A 4 26.19 -5.28 -19.45
N ARG A 5 25.50 -4.86 -20.52
CA ARG A 5 24.55 -5.70 -21.26
C ARG A 5 24.92 -5.67 -22.72
N CYS A 6 25.19 -6.84 -23.30
CA CYS A 6 25.49 -6.94 -24.71
C CYS A 6 24.23 -6.66 -25.55
N ASN A 7 24.32 -5.70 -26.46
CA ASN A 7 23.20 -5.37 -27.35
C ASN A 7 22.93 -6.42 -28.43
N LYS A 8 23.89 -7.32 -28.70
CA LYS A 8 23.74 -8.38 -29.70
C LYS A 8 23.09 -9.64 -29.13
N CYS A 9 23.61 -10.17 -28.02
CA CYS A 9 23.16 -11.46 -27.45
C CYS A 9 22.39 -11.33 -26.13
N GLY A 10 22.22 -10.11 -25.62
CA GLY A 10 21.50 -9.86 -24.37
C GLY A 10 22.24 -10.29 -23.10
N PHE A 11 23.47 -10.81 -23.19
CA PHE A 11 24.24 -11.23 -22.03
C PHE A 11 24.50 -10.07 -21.08
N VAL A 12 24.23 -10.28 -19.79
CA VAL A 12 24.45 -9.32 -18.70
C VAL A 12 25.50 -9.91 -17.77
N SER A 13 26.48 -9.08 -17.38
CA SER A 13 27.49 -9.47 -16.41
C SER A 13 27.89 -8.27 -15.58
N GLU A 14 28.21 -8.55 -14.32
CA GLU A 14 28.96 -7.63 -13.49
C GLU A 14 30.38 -7.50 -14.02
N GLU A 15 30.93 -6.30 -13.88
CA GLU A 15 32.28 -5.97 -14.26
C GLU A 15 32.91 -5.15 -13.12
N ALA A 16 34.10 -5.57 -12.70
CA ALA A 16 34.77 -5.02 -11.51
C ALA A 16 36.01 -4.20 -11.87
N THR A 17 36.60 -4.42 -13.04
CA THR A 17 37.91 -3.87 -13.41
C THR A 17 37.82 -2.78 -14.47
N THR A 18 36.81 -2.84 -15.33
CA THR A 18 36.63 -1.89 -16.43
C THR A 18 35.91 -0.62 -15.97
N SER A 19 36.38 0.54 -16.40
CA SER A 19 35.82 1.83 -15.98
C SER A 19 34.46 2.12 -16.64
N ILE A 20 33.56 2.76 -15.88
CA ILE A 20 32.22 3.16 -16.36
C ILE A 20 32.36 4.07 -17.59
N GLY A 21 31.55 3.83 -18.61
CA GLY A 21 31.52 4.59 -19.86
C GLY A 21 32.46 4.05 -20.95
N THR A 22 33.30 3.04 -20.64
CA THR A 22 34.15 2.38 -21.64
C THR A 22 33.45 1.17 -22.27
N LYS A 23 34.06 0.63 -23.32
CA LYS A 23 33.59 -0.57 -24.02
C LYS A 23 34.48 -1.76 -23.68
N MET A 24 33.85 -2.92 -23.55
CA MET A 24 34.54 -4.19 -23.37
C MET A 24 33.93 -5.28 -24.25
N PRO A 25 34.69 -6.29 -24.68
CA PRO A 25 34.16 -7.41 -25.44
C PRO A 25 33.22 -8.24 -24.55
N CYS A 26 32.01 -8.53 -25.06
CA CYS A 26 31.07 -9.39 -24.37
C CYS A 26 31.65 -10.80 -24.17
N ALA A 27 31.64 -11.31 -22.93
CA ALA A 27 32.19 -12.63 -22.60
C ALA A 27 31.50 -13.80 -23.34
N ARG A 28 30.27 -13.60 -23.84
CA ARG A 28 29.52 -14.63 -24.57
C ARG A 28 29.74 -14.60 -26.08
N CYS A 29 29.85 -13.43 -26.70
CA CYS A 29 29.82 -13.31 -28.16
C CYS A 29 30.89 -12.40 -28.76
N GLY A 30 31.80 -11.88 -27.93
CA GLY A 30 32.91 -11.02 -28.33
C GLY A 30 32.53 -9.62 -28.82
N THR A 31 31.24 -9.30 -28.92
CA THR A 31 30.77 -7.99 -29.40
C THR A 31 30.97 -6.93 -28.32
N ASP A 32 31.47 -5.77 -28.69
CA ASP A 32 31.68 -4.64 -27.77
C ASP A 32 30.37 -4.23 -27.08
N ALA A 33 30.43 -4.16 -25.75
CA ALA A 33 29.35 -3.71 -24.89
C ALA A 33 29.85 -2.55 -24.00
N THR A 34 29.00 -1.55 -23.82
CA THR A 34 29.30 -0.42 -22.94
C THR A 34 29.08 -0.80 -21.48
N VAL A 35 30.02 -0.40 -20.62
CA VAL A 35 29.97 -0.61 -19.17
C VAL A 35 29.28 0.58 -18.51
N PHE A 36 28.31 0.32 -17.63
CA PHE A 36 27.53 1.32 -16.90
C PHE A 36 27.69 1.13 -15.39
N GLY A 37 27.47 2.20 -14.62
CA GLY A 37 27.33 2.06 -13.16
C GLY A 37 26.06 1.29 -12.84
N THR A 38 26.14 0.30 -11.93
CA THR A 38 25.00 -0.60 -11.64
C THR A 38 23.73 0.15 -11.26
N VAL A 39 23.82 1.13 -10.34
CA VAL A 39 22.66 1.93 -9.89
C VAL A 39 22.02 2.67 -11.06
N PHE A 40 22.82 3.43 -11.83
CA PHE A 40 22.35 4.15 -13.01
C PHE A 40 21.69 3.22 -14.04
N TYR A 41 22.30 2.06 -14.30
CA TYR A 41 21.77 1.09 -15.25
C TYR A 41 20.42 0.52 -14.80
N VAL A 42 20.29 0.18 -13.51
CA VAL A 42 19.05 -0.32 -12.92
C VAL A 42 17.97 0.75 -12.95
N GLU A 43 18.27 2.00 -12.56
CA GLU A 43 17.32 3.13 -12.64
C GLU A 43 16.76 3.28 -14.07
N LYS A 44 17.63 3.25 -15.10
CA LYS A 44 17.20 3.34 -16.51
C LYS A 44 16.43 2.12 -17.00
N LEU A 45 16.77 0.92 -16.51
CA LEU A 45 16.02 -0.29 -16.83
C LEU A 45 14.60 -0.21 -16.26
N VAL A 46 14.47 0.22 -15.00
CA VAL A 46 13.20 0.40 -14.30
C VAL A 46 12.35 1.47 -15.00
N GLU A 47 12.91 2.64 -15.32
CA GLU A 47 12.24 3.68 -16.10
C GLU A 47 11.68 3.13 -17.42
N ARG A 48 12.49 2.36 -18.16
CA ARG A 48 12.10 1.81 -19.47
C ARG A 48 11.05 0.70 -19.33
N TYR A 49 11.19 -0.17 -18.33
CA TYR A 49 10.24 -1.24 -18.05
C TYR A 49 8.85 -0.68 -17.77
N PHE A 50 8.74 0.34 -16.92
CA PHE A 50 7.47 1.00 -16.66
C PHE A 50 6.94 1.77 -17.87
N SER A 51 7.81 2.33 -18.71
CA SER A 51 7.37 2.93 -19.97
C SER A 51 6.71 1.90 -20.90
N ALA A 52 7.28 0.70 -21.01
CA ALA A 52 6.71 -0.37 -21.82
C ALA A 52 5.41 -0.92 -21.23
N LEU A 53 5.33 -1.08 -19.91
CA LEU A 53 4.09 -1.48 -19.23
C LEU A 53 2.93 -0.49 -19.48
N ARG A 54 3.21 0.82 -19.52
CA ARG A 54 2.21 1.83 -19.87
C ARG A 54 1.65 1.63 -21.28
N GLU A 55 2.53 1.35 -22.24
CA GLU A 55 2.15 1.13 -23.64
C GLU A 55 1.32 -0.15 -23.78
N ILE A 56 1.74 -1.25 -23.13
CA ILE A 56 0.98 -2.51 -23.10
C ILE A 56 -0.40 -2.29 -22.48
N LYS A 57 -0.48 -1.61 -21.33
CA LYS A 57 -1.76 -1.36 -20.65
C LYS A 57 -2.68 -0.46 -21.48
N ALA A 58 -2.13 0.51 -22.21
CA ALA A 58 -2.91 1.35 -23.13
C ALA A 58 -3.46 0.57 -24.32
N LEU A 59 -2.70 -0.40 -24.83
CA LEU A 59 -3.12 -1.29 -25.92
C LEU A 59 -4.11 -2.38 -25.47
N GLN A 60 -4.08 -2.76 -24.18
CA GLN A 60 -4.91 -3.81 -23.61
C GLN A 60 -6.28 -3.33 -23.12
N GLN A 61 -6.59 -2.03 -23.16
CA GLN A 61 -7.93 -1.55 -22.81
C GLN A 61 -8.92 -1.93 -23.93
N PRO A 62 -9.91 -2.80 -23.67
CA PRO A 62 -10.98 -3.07 -24.62
C PRO A 62 -12.03 -1.94 -24.53
N ASP A 63 -12.54 -1.48 -25.67
CA ASP A 63 -13.81 -0.76 -25.73
C ASP A 63 -14.91 -1.72 -25.22
N ALA A 64 -15.39 -1.53 -23.99
CA ALA A 64 -16.44 -2.35 -23.40
C ALA A 64 -17.80 -1.64 -23.40
N PRO A 65 -18.87 -2.37 -23.71
CA PRO A 65 -20.12 -2.27 -22.94
C PRO A 65 -20.61 -3.64 -22.41
N PRO A 66 -21.58 -3.64 -21.46
CA PRO A 66 -21.61 -4.53 -20.29
C PRO A 66 -22.64 -5.67 -20.36
N GLU A 67 -22.45 -6.73 -19.56
CA GLU A 67 -23.41 -7.31 -18.58
C GLU A 67 -22.99 -8.73 -18.09
N ASN A 68 -23.27 -8.97 -16.81
CA ASN A 68 -23.20 -10.22 -16.03
C ASN A 68 -24.34 -11.21 -16.42
N PRO A 69 -24.58 -12.33 -15.70
CA PRO A 69 -23.70 -13.38 -15.15
C PRO A 69 -24.23 -14.80 -15.50
N THR A 70 -23.42 -15.86 -15.38
CA THR A 70 -23.95 -17.21 -15.06
C THR A 70 -22.89 -18.13 -14.48
N ASP A 71 -23.26 -18.70 -13.34
CA ASP A 71 -22.94 -20.01 -12.78
C ASP A 71 -21.97 -20.92 -13.54
N SER A 72 -20.98 -21.45 -12.81
CA SER A 72 -20.65 -22.88 -12.90
C SER A 72 -19.89 -23.33 -11.66
N SER A 73 -20.58 -24.21 -10.94
CA SER A 73 -20.08 -25.12 -9.94
C SER A 73 -19.01 -26.07 -10.50
N ALA A 74 -17.91 -26.23 -9.78
CA ALA A 74 -17.06 -27.42 -9.91
C ALA A 74 -16.36 -27.69 -8.58
N ALA A 75 -16.93 -28.65 -7.85
CA ALA A 75 -16.28 -29.34 -6.75
C ALA A 75 -15.06 -30.14 -7.25
N LEU A 76 -14.02 -30.24 -6.43
CA LEU A 76 -13.06 -31.36 -6.29
C LEU A 76 -12.14 -31.00 -5.09
N GLN A 77 -12.45 -31.52 -3.90
CA GLN A 77 -11.80 -32.67 -3.25
C GLN A 77 -10.40 -32.40 -2.68
N ALA A 78 -10.35 -32.45 -1.34
CA ALA A 78 -9.17 -32.45 -0.47
C ALA A 78 -8.32 -33.72 -0.62
N PRO A 79 -7.06 -33.65 -0.15
CA PRO A 79 -6.58 -34.69 0.76
C PRO A 79 -5.97 -34.13 2.06
N GLN A 80 -5.90 -35.05 3.02
CA GLN A 80 -5.70 -34.87 4.44
C GLN A 80 -4.24 -34.61 4.88
N LYS A 81 -4.15 -33.88 5.98
CA LYS A 81 -3.14 -33.88 7.07
C LYS A 81 -1.96 -34.86 6.97
N GLN A 82 -0.76 -34.31 7.16
CA GLN A 82 0.30 -34.94 7.97
C GLN A 82 0.98 -33.87 8.84
N GLU A 83 0.96 -34.12 10.14
CA GLU A 83 1.72 -33.43 11.18
C GLU A 83 3.19 -33.84 11.04
N ASP A 84 4.10 -32.87 11.03
CA ASP A 84 5.40 -33.05 11.69
C ASP A 84 5.98 -31.71 12.13
N GLN A 85 6.32 -31.65 13.40
CA GLN A 85 6.99 -30.53 14.06
C GLN A 85 8.47 -30.54 13.68
N THR A 86 9.03 -29.41 13.27
CA THR A 86 10.42 -29.05 13.53
C THR A 86 10.60 -27.54 13.36
N ASP A 87 11.30 -26.93 14.32
CA ASP A 87 11.73 -25.54 14.33
C ASP A 87 12.20 -25.05 12.96
N GLN A 88 11.48 -24.10 12.37
CA GLN A 88 11.93 -23.36 11.20
C GLN A 88 11.87 -21.86 11.50
N ALA A 89 13.01 -21.21 11.29
CA ALA A 89 13.12 -19.77 11.25
C ALA A 89 12.01 -19.18 10.37
N SER A 90 11.34 -18.15 10.88
CA SER A 90 10.22 -17.46 10.24
C SER A 90 10.54 -17.14 8.76
N PRO A 91 9.84 -17.74 7.78
CA PRO A 91 10.07 -17.51 6.35
C PRO A 91 9.80 -16.06 5.90
N LEU A 92 9.33 -15.21 6.83
CA LEU A 92 9.06 -13.79 6.65
C LEU A 92 10.19 -12.86 7.11
N GLN A 93 11.27 -13.37 7.72
CA GLN A 93 12.38 -12.55 8.23
C GLN A 93 13.20 -11.86 7.11
N ASP A 94 13.18 -12.40 5.89
CA ASP A 94 13.93 -11.87 4.74
C ASP A 94 13.04 -11.28 3.62
N VAL A 95 11.76 -10.99 3.91
CA VAL A 95 10.87 -10.38 2.91
C VAL A 95 11.27 -8.92 2.69
N ASN A 96 11.80 -8.63 1.50
CA ASN A 96 12.06 -7.26 1.07
C ASN A 96 10.73 -6.47 1.05
N LEU A 97 10.61 -5.47 1.92
CA LEU A 97 9.44 -4.58 2.05
C LEU A 97 9.03 -3.87 0.76
N HIS A 98 9.93 -3.78 -0.22
CA HIS A 98 9.66 -3.23 -1.54
C HIS A 98 9.10 -4.28 -2.53
N ASN A 99 8.87 -5.51 -2.08
CA ASN A 99 8.29 -6.59 -2.88
C ASN A 99 7.46 -7.56 -2.01
N THR A 100 6.35 -7.08 -1.48
CA THR A 100 5.39 -7.89 -0.71
C THR A 100 4.44 -8.71 -1.60
N SER A 101 4.75 -8.90 -2.88
CA SER A 101 4.09 -9.93 -3.71
C SER A 101 4.16 -11.32 -3.05
N LEU A 102 5.15 -11.55 -2.19
CA LEU A 102 5.28 -12.73 -1.34
C LEU A 102 4.18 -12.85 -0.27
N LEU A 103 3.53 -11.75 0.11
CA LEU A 103 2.37 -11.74 1.02
C LEU A 103 1.05 -12.02 0.28
N ALA A 104 1.00 -11.81 -1.03
CA ALA A 104 -0.20 -11.95 -1.86
C ALA A 104 -0.50 -13.42 -2.23
N THR A 105 -0.49 -14.32 -1.24
CA THR A 105 -0.69 -15.76 -1.45
C THR A 105 -1.76 -16.33 -0.52
N ALA A 106 -2.39 -17.43 -0.94
CA ALA A 106 -3.39 -18.12 -0.13
C ALA A 106 -2.79 -18.66 1.18
N GLU A 107 -1.53 -19.12 1.15
CA GLU A 107 -0.81 -19.63 2.31
C GLU A 107 -0.63 -18.54 3.37
N GLN A 108 -0.31 -17.30 2.95
CA GLN A 108 -0.15 -16.19 3.86
C GLN A 108 -1.46 -15.83 4.56
N HIS A 109 -2.61 -15.97 3.87
CA HIS A 109 -3.93 -15.65 4.41
C HIS A 109 -4.57 -16.82 5.19
N ALA A 110 -3.97 -18.01 5.16
CA ALA A 110 -4.59 -19.23 5.70
C ALA A 110 -4.90 -19.14 7.20
N SER A 111 -3.99 -18.58 8.00
CA SER A 111 -4.20 -18.43 9.44
C SER A 111 -5.35 -17.45 9.75
N LEU A 112 -5.47 -16.36 9.00
CA LEU A 112 -6.60 -15.45 9.10
C LEU A 112 -7.91 -16.12 8.69
N GLN A 113 -7.92 -16.84 7.56
CA GLN A 113 -9.10 -17.61 7.12
C GLN A 113 -9.56 -18.59 8.21
N ALA A 114 -8.63 -19.35 8.80
CA ALA A 114 -8.93 -20.28 9.87
C ALA A 114 -9.51 -19.57 11.11
N TRP A 115 -8.98 -18.39 11.45
CA TRP A 115 -9.49 -17.58 12.56
C TRP A 115 -10.93 -17.13 12.32
N PHE A 116 -11.27 -16.61 11.14
CA PHE A 116 -12.65 -16.22 10.80
C PHE A 116 -13.61 -17.42 10.81
N VAL A 117 -13.21 -18.55 10.20
CA VAL A 117 -14.00 -19.78 10.18
C VAL A 117 -14.28 -20.28 11.60
N SER A 118 -13.30 -20.21 12.51
CA SER A 118 -13.50 -20.60 13.93
C SER A 118 -14.60 -19.80 14.63
N ARG A 119 -14.97 -18.64 14.10
CA ARG A 119 -16.00 -17.72 14.61
C ARG A 119 -17.27 -17.72 13.76
N GLN A 120 -17.39 -18.65 12.82
CA GLN A 120 -18.51 -18.70 11.88
C GLN A 120 -18.64 -17.42 11.04
N ILE A 121 -17.53 -16.78 10.74
CA ILE A 121 -17.46 -15.61 9.86
C ILE A 121 -16.89 -16.09 8.52
N GLU A 122 -17.61 -15.84 7.43
CA GLU A 122 -17.08 -16.05 6.09
C GLU A 122 -16.21 -14.83 5.73
N ALA A 123 -14.94 -15.08 5.44
CA ALA A 123 -14.01 -14.05 4.96
C ALA A 123 -13.69 -14.27 3.49
N GLN A 124 -13.76 -13.21 2.71
CA GLN A 124 -13.37 -13.17 1.30
C GLN A 124 -12.17 -12.25 1.16
N PHE A 125 -11.08 -12.80 0.66
CA PHE A 125 -9.82 -12.11 0.49
C PHE A 125 -9.56 -11.82 -0.99
N ASP A 126 -9.16 -10.59 -1.30
CA ASP A 126 -8.44 -10.29 -2.52
C ASP A 126 -6.94 -10.23 -2.18
N PHE A 127 -6.20 -11.28 -2.50
CA PHE A 127 -4.78 -11.38 -2.15
C PHE A 127 -3.94 -10.27 -2.79
N SER A 128 -4.41 -9.65 -3.89
CA SER A 128 -3.69 -8.54 -4.52
C SER A 128 -3.70 -7.26 -3.67
N HIS A 129 -4.61 -7.14 -2.70
CA HIS A 129 -4.72 -5.96 -1.84
C HIS A 129 -3.59 -5.78 -0.84
N VAL A 130 -2.78 -6.83 -0.60
CA VAL A 130 -1.56 -6.76 0.22
C VAL A 130 -0.29 -6.62 -0.61
N ASP A 131 -0.37 -6.63 -1.94
CA ASP A 131 0.78 -6.46 -2.83
C ASP A 131 1.21 -4.98 -2.88
N THR A 132 2.25 -4.66 -2.12
CA THR A 132 2.91 -3.34 -2.06
C THR A 132 3.98 -3.15 -3.12
N SER A 133 4.19 -4.05 -4.09
CA SER A 133 5.26 -3.91 -5.10
C SER A 133 5.08 -2.74 -6.10
N GLY A 134 4.05 -1.91 -5.89
CA GLY A 134 3.68 -0.78 -6.73
C GLY A 134 4.20 0.57 -6.24
N PHE A 135 3.54 1.65 -6.66
CA PHE A 135 3.87 3.01 -6.22
C PHE A 135 2.94 3.55 -5.12
N PHE A 136 1.93 2.75 -4.74
CA PHE A 136 0.91 3.13 -3.76
C PHE A 136 1.42 3.13 -2.34
N ASP A 137 2.34 2.21 -2.03
CA ASP A 137 2.99 2.11 -0.74
C ASP A 137 3.96 3.27 -0.49
N ASP A 138 4.81 3.59 -1.47
CA ASP A 138 5.71 4.74 -1.41
C ASP A 138 4.93 6.05 -1.30
N ALA A 139 3.87 6.20 -2.10
CA ALA A 139 2.98 7.36 -2.00
C ALA A 139 2.32 7.46 -0.62
N ALA A 140 1.79 6.36 -0.10
CA ALA A 140 1.16 6.32 1.22
C ALA A 140 2.16 6.66 2.34
N ARG A 141 3.37 6.09 2.30
CA ARG A 141 4.44 6.37 3.27
C ARG A 141 4.85 7.84 3.25
N MET A 142 5.02 8.41 2.06
CA MET A 142 5.36 9.82 1.90
C MET A 142 4.26 10.75 2.42
N ILE A 143 3.00 10.44 2.13
CA ILE A 143 1.84 11.23 2.61
C ILE A 143 1.70 11.08 4.12
N GLY A 144 1.70 9.86 4.66
CA GLY A 144 1.48 9.58 6.08
C GLY A 144 2.55 10.20 6.98
N LYS A 145 3.83 10.08 6.64
CA LYS A 145 4.94 10.67 7.43
C LYS A 145 4.95 12.20 7.47
N GLY A 146 4.27 12.85 6.52
CA GLY A 146 4.20 14.30 6.41
C GLY A 146 2.78 14.86 6.42
N TYR A 147 1.79 14.10 6.88
CA TYR A 147 0.38 14.42 6.63
C TYR A 147 -0.04 15.81 7.13
N ALA A 148 0.47 16.24 8.29
CA ALA A 148 0.19 17.58 8.82
C ALA A 148 0.53 18.71 7.82
N LEU A 149 1.57 18.54 7.02
CA LEU A 149 1.95 19.48 5.97
C LEU A 149 1.15 19.27 4.67
N PHE A 150 0.73 18.04 4.39
CA PHE A 150 0.13 17.66 3.12
C PHE A 150 -1.41 17.60 3.13
N ALA A 151 -2.04 17.75 4.30
CA ALA A 151 -3.49 17.63 4.48
C ALA A 151 -4.28 18.54 3.52
N GLU A 152 -3.88 19.81 3.38
CA GLU A 152 -4.57 20.73 2.47
C GLU A 152 -4.50 20.28 1.00
N LEU A 153 -3.35 19.77 0.55
CA LEU A 153 -3.21 19.20 -0.78
C LEU A 153 -4.15 18.00 -0.95
N MET A 154 -4.14 17.08 0.02
CA MET A 154 -4.96 15.87 -0.01
C MET A 154 -6.45 16.21 -0.07
N ASP A 155 -6.91 17.18 0.71
CA ASP A 155 -8.28 17.64 0.71
C ASP A 155 -8.67 18.32 -0.60
N ARG A 156 -7.80 19.18 -1.17
CA ARG A 156 -8.06 19.80 -2.48
C ARG A 156 -8.18 18.74 -3.59
N VAL A 157 -7.32 17.72 -3.59
CA VAL A 157 -7.38 16.61 -4.56
C VAL A 157 -8.66 15.78 -4.37
N ARG A 158 -8.99 15.41 -3.13
CA ARG A 158 -10.22 14.68 -2.81
C ARG A 158 -11.47 15.47 -3.21
N PHE A 159 -11.52 16.74 -2.89
CA PHE A 159 -12.61 17.64 -3.27
C PHE A 159 -12.76 17.71 -4.79
N ALA A 160 -11.65 17.87 -5.51
CA ALA A 160 -11.65 17.90 -6.97
C ALA A 160 -12.22 16.60 -7.57
N TYR A 161 -11.81 15.42 -7.07
CA TYR A 161 -12.43 14.15 -7.49
C TYR A 161 -13.93 14.09 -7.20
N ARG A 162 -14.37 14.48 -6.00
CA ARG A 162 -15.80 14.51 -5.63
C ARG A 162 -16.63 15.42 -6.53
N LYS A 163 -16.05 16.53 -6.98
CA LYS A 163 -16.70 17.50 -7.88
C LYS A 163 -16.44 17.23 -9.36
N SER A 164 -15.78 16.11 -9.68
CA SER A 164 -15.39 15.76 -11.06
C SER A 164 -14.55 16.85 -11.75
N HIS A 165 -13.77 17.59 -10.98
CA HIS A 165 -12.75 18.49 -11.51
C HIS A 165 -11.51 17.70 -11.92
N SER A 166 -10.91 18.09 -13.04
CA SER A 166 -9.73 17.42 -13.61
C SER A 166 -8.41 18.05 -13.19
N TRP A 167 -8.42 19.12 -12.41
CA TRP A 167 -7.21 19.86 -12.04
C TRP A 167 -7.27 20.44 -10.63
N VAL A 168 -6.09 20.70 -10.06
CA VAL A 168 -5.88 21.39 -8.77
C VAL A 168 -4.75 22.38 -8.94
N ASN A 169 -4.94 23.61 -8.42
CA ASN A 169 -3.86 24.60 -8.29
C ASN A 169 -3.53 24.79 -6.81
N LEU A 170 -2.24 24.90 -6.50
CA LEU A 170 -1.72 25.10 -5.15
C LEU A 170 -0.81 26.31 -5.16
N GLU A 171 -1.18 27.33 -4.40
CA GLU A 171 -0.38 28.54 -4.23
C GLU A 171 0.61 28.32 -3.10
N LEU A 172 1.90 28.32 -3.42
CA LEU A 172 2.98 28.09 -2.44
C LEU A 172 3.59 29.40 -1.92
N ALA A 173 3.09 30.55 -2.38
CA ALA A 173 3.68 31.86 -2.06
C ALA A 173 3.59 32.23 -0.58
N ASN A 174 2.54 31.77 0.12
CA ASN A 174 2.28 32.08 1.52
C ASN A 174 2.93 31.08 2.50
N LEU A 175 3.57 30.03 1.98
CA LEU A 175 4.23 29.01 2.79
C LEU A 175 5.69 29.36 3.05
N SER A 176 6.26 28.76 4.10
CA SER A 176 7.71 28.81 4.30
C SER A 176 8.44 28.18 3.10
N GLN A 177 9.67 28.60 2.84
CA GLN A 177 10.46 28.03 1.73
C GLN A 177 10.62 26.51 1.87
N LYS A 178 10.78 26.02 3.10
CA LYS A 178 10.89 24.59 3.41
C LYS A 178 9.62 23.84 3.06
N ASP A 179 8.47 24.37 3.47
CA ASP A 179 7.16 23.73 3.28
C ASP A 179 6.75 23.75 1.81
N ALA A 180 6.93 24.90 1.13
CA ALA A 180 6.73 25.02 -0.31
C ALA A 180 7.58 24.00 -1.08
N GLN A 181 8.84 23.82 -0.71
CA GLN A 181 9.73 22.84 -1.34
C GLN A 181 9.27 21.40 -1.09
N ALA A 182 8.85 21.08 0.13
CA ALA A 182 8.36 19.76 0.49
C ALA A 182 7.08 19.40 -0.28
N ILE A 183 6.08 20.30 -0.33
CA ILE A 183 4.84 20.09 -1.10
C ILE A 183 5.14 19.93 -2.59
N ASN A 184 6.02 20.77 -3.13
CA ASN A 184 6.40 20.70 -4.55
C ASN A 184 7.10 19.37 -4.88
N THR A 185 7.96 18.89 -3.97
CA THR A 185 8.65 17.60 -4.10
C THR A 185 7.66 16.43 -4.07
N LEU A 186 6.73 16.44 -3.11
CA LEU A 186 5.66 15.45 -3.04
C LEU A 186 4.85 15.42 -4.34
N CYS A 187 4.39 16.58 -4.82
CA CYS A 187 3.61 16.66 -6.06
C CYS A 187 4.37 16.09 -7.26
N ARG A 188 5.67 16.40 -7.37
CA ARG A 188 6.53 15.88 -8.43
C ARG A 188 6.71 14.36 -8.33
N GLN A 189 6.89 13.82 -7.13
CA GLN A 189 7.04 12.38 -6.91
C GLN A 189 5.75 11.62 -7.20
N LEU A 190 4.60 12.11 -6.72
CA LEU A 190 3.28 11.56 -7.06
C LEU A 190 3.03 11.58 -8.56
N TYR A 191 3.47 12.63 -9.26
CA TYR A 191 3.46 12.66 -10.74
C TYR A 191 4.35 11.58 -11.36
N SER A 192 5.60 11.40 -10.91
CA SER A 192 6.47 10.32 -11.42
C SER A 192 5.90 8.93 -11.15
N HIS A 193 5.11 8.78 -10.09
CA HIS A 193 4.39 7.57 -9.72
C HIS A 193 3.02 7.45 -10.39
N THR A 194 2.70 8.33 -11.36
CA THR A 194 1.47 8.34 -12.16
C THR A 194 0.16 8.64 -11.41
N PHE A 195 0.24 9.13 -10.16
CA PHE A 195 -0.92 9.60 -9.38
C PHE A 195 -1.51 10.89 -9.95
N PHE A 196 -0.71 11.68 -10.67
CA PHE A 196 -1.16 12.84 -11.42
C PHE A 196 -0.89 12.63 -12.91
N ALA A 197 -1.82 13.07 -13.76
CA ALA A 197 -1.67 13.02 -15.21
C ALA A 197 -0.69 14.08 -15.71
N ARG A 198 -0.63 15.25 -15.06
CA ARG A 198 0.32 16.33 -15.34
C ARG A 198 0.71 17.07 -14.07
N TYR A 199 1.94 17.58 -14.08
CA TYR A 199 2.48 18.45 -13.05
C TYR A 199 3.25 19.60 -13.71
N HIS A 200 3.01 20.82 -13.25
CA HIS A 200 3.74 22.02 -13.69
C HIS A 200 3.94 22.99 -12.53
N TYR A 201 5.18 23.44 -12.32
CA TYR A 201 5.49 24.47 -11.34
C TYR A 201 5.76 25.82 -12.02
N GLN A 202 4.90 26.79 -11.74
CA GLN A 202 4.99 28.15 -12.24
C GLN A 202 5.84 28.99 -11.28
N LYS A 203 7.13 29.15 -11.61
CA LYS A 203 8.12 29.84 -10.75
C LYS A 203 7.74 31.27 -10.33
N PRO A 204 7.25 32.16 -11.23
CA PRO A 204 6.99 33.56 -10.86
C PRO A 204 5.91 33.71 -9.79
N GLU A 205 4.83 32.94 -9.91
CA GLU A 205 3.68 32.99 -8.99
C GLU A 205 3.78 31.95 -7.87
N LYS A 206 4.81 31.08 -7.91
CA LYS A 206 4.98 29.92 -7.02
C LYS A 206 3.72 29.04 -6.95
N ILE A 207 3.14 28.72 -8.11
CA ILE A 207 1.93 27.89 -8.21
C ILE A 207 2.30 26.51 -8.73
N VAL A 208 1.85 25.46 -8.04
CA VAL A 208 1.84 24.09 -8.57
C VAL A 208 0.49 23.84 -9.24
N ARG A 209 0.52 23.45 -10.51
CA ARG A 209 -0.64 23.09 -11.31
C ARG A 209 -0.62 21.58 -11.54
N LEU A 210 -1.68 20.91 -11.12
CA LEU A 210 -1.85 19.47 -11.24
C LEU A 210 -3.03 19.16 -12.15
N THR A 211 -2.87 18.17 -13.02
CA THR A 211 -4.00 17.50 -13.68
C THR A 211 -4.17 16.14 -13.01
N LEU A 212 -5.38 15.85 -12.54
CA LEU A 212 -5.71 14.63 -11.83
C LEU A 212 -5.79 13.43 -12.78
N GLN A 213 -5.52 12.24 -12.24
CA GLN A 213 -5.60 10.98 -12.96
C GLN A 213 -7.02 10.42 -12.88
N THR A 214 -7.55 9.87 -13.98
CA THR A 214 -8.93 9.36 -14.02
C THR A 214 -9.07 7.90 -13.61
N ALA A 215 -7.95 7.18 -13.47
CA ALA A 215 -7.94 5.79 -13.04
C ALA A 215 -8.62 5.63 -11.66
N LEU A 216 -9.58 4.70 -11.58
CA LEU A 216 -10.39 4.47 -10.38
C LEU A 216 -9.53 4.17 -9.14
N THR A 217 -8.48 3.37 -9.29
CA THR A 217 -7.58 3.01 -8.18
C THR A 217 -6.84 4.21 -7.61
N VAL A 218 -6.41 5.14 -8.46
CA VAL A 218 -5.76 6.39 -8.02
C VAL A 218 -6.76 7.30 -7.30
N ARG A 219 -7.99 7.38 -7.82
CA ARG A 219 -9.07 8.12 -7.16
C ARG A 219 -9.38 7.55 -5.77
N GLN A 220 -9.61 6.24 -5.67
CA GLN A 220 -9.87 5.54 -4.41
C GLN A 220 -8.75 5.74 -3.39
N PHE A 221 -7.49 5.73 -3.86
CA PHE A 221 -6.34 6.05 -3.01
C PHE A 221 -6.45 7.43 -2.36
N PHE A 222 -6.72 8.49 -3.12
CA PHE A 222 -6.90 9.83 -2.56
C PHE A 222 -8.20 10.01 -1.75
N GLU A 223 -9.23 9.22 -2.04
CA GLU A 223 -10.51 9.22 -1.32
C GLU A 223 -10.47 8.52 0.05
N GLY A 224 -9.38 7.81 0.36
CA GLY A 224 -9.15 7.24 1.70
C GLY A 224 -8.15 6.10 1.73
N GLY A 225 -7.98 5.39 0.60
CA GLY A 225 -7.13 4.21 0.52
C GLY A 225 -5.66 4.46 0.90
N TRP A 226 -5.16 5.68 0.74
CA TRP A 226 -3.80 6.04 1.17
C TRP A 226 -3.56 5.76 2.67
N LEU A 227 -4.57 5.96 3.51
CA LEU A 227 -4.45 5.78 4.97
C LEU A 227 -4.43 4.29 5.33
N GLU A 228 -5.24 3.48 4.65
CA GLU A 228 -5.20 2.03 4.78
C GLU A 228 -3.86 1.45 4.32
N TRP A 229 -3.31 1.94 3.20
CA TRP A 229 -1.96 1.57 2.74
C TRP A 229 -0.91 1.95 3.79
N TYR A 230 -0.98 3.18 4.30
CA TYR A 230 -0.06 3.65 5.33
C TYR A 230 -0.11 2.78 6.60
N ALA A 231 -1.31 2.53 7.12
CA ALA A 231 -1.50 1.70 8.32
C ALA A 231 -1.02 0.26 8.11
N PHE A 232 -1.27 -0.31 6.93
CA PHE A 232 -0.78 -1.63 6.58
C PHE A 232 0.76 -1.69 6.56
N ILE A 233 1.42 -0.70 5.96
CA ILE A 233 2.89 -0.63 5.88
C ILE A 233 3.51 -0.51 7.27
N GLU A 234 3.01 0.40 8.11
CA GLU A 234 3.50 0.55 9.49
C GLU A 234 3.36 -0.76 10.29
N LEU A 235 2.26 -1.50 10.08
CA LEU A 235 2.00 -2.77 10.74
C LEU A 235 2.96 -3.88 10.30
N ILE A 236 3.16 -4.07 8.99
CA ILE A 236 4.05 -5.13 8.48
C ILE A 236 5.53 -4.81 8.74
N GLU A 237 5.93 -3.54 8.65
CA GLU A 237 7.29 -3.11 8.99
C GLU A 237 7.61 -3.45 10.45
N LEU A 238 6.68 -3.16 11.37
CA LEU A 238 6.83 -3.49 12.78
C LEU A 238 6.89 -5.00 13.03
N ALA A 239 6.01 -5.78 12.39
CA ALA A 239 5.98 -7.24 12.54
C ALA A 239 7.30 -7.88 12.09
N GLN A 240 7.84 -7.41 10.96
CA GLN A 240 9.14 -7.85 10.44
C GLN A 240 10.29 -7.43 11.35
N GLN A 241 10.31 -6.18 11.84
CA GLN A 241 11.33 -5.70 12.78
C GLN A 241 11.38 -6.53 14.07
N ARG A 242 10.24 -7.09 14.51
CA ARG A 242 10.16 -7.99 15.66
C ARG A 242 10.41 -9.45 15.33
N GLY A 243 10.54 -9.81 14.05
CA GLY A 243 10.70 -11.20 13.61
C GLY A 243 9.50 -12.09 13.90
N VAL A 244 8.32 -11.50 14.13
CA VAL A 244 7.08 -12.21 14.47
C VAL A 244 6.46 -12.75 13.18
N ASN A 245 6.07 -14.03 13.18
CA ASN A 245 5.27 -14.58 12.09
C ASN A 245 3.86 -14.01 12.12
N PHE A 246 3.28 -13.72 10.96
CA PHE A 246 1.94 -13.16 10.88
C PHE A 246 1.21 -13.57 9.60
N SER A 247 -0.12 -13.49 9.65
CA SER A 247 -1.02 -13.48 8.51
C SER A 247 -1.65 -12.09 8.41
N CYS A 248 -1.86 -11.53 7.24
CA CYS A 248 -2.37 -10.16 7.09
C CYS A 248 -3.22 -10.01 5.84
N ALA A 249 -4.10 -9.02 5.83
CA ALA A 249 -5.00 -8.74 4.73
C ALA A 249 -5.44 -7.27 4.75
N ARG A 250 -5.90 -6.77 3.60
CA ARG A 250 -6.48 -5.43 3.41
C ARG A 250 -7.83 -5.55 2.69
N GLY A 251 -8.80 -4.74 3.06
CA GLY A 251 -10.13 -4.72 2.43
C GLY A 251 -10.83 -6.09 2.48
N VAL A 252 -10.80 -6.73 3.65
CA VAL A 252 -11.38 -8.07 3.85
C VAL A 252 -12.89 -7.95 3.92
N LYS A 253 -13.61 -8.61 3.01
CA LYS A 253 -15.07 -8.70 3.12
C LYS A 253 -15.43 -9.82 4.08
N VAL A 254 -16.19 -9.49 5.12
CA VAL A 254 -16.64 -10.44 6.13
C VAL A 254 -18.17 -10.51 6.15
N VAL A 255 -18.69 -11.73 5.98
CA VAL A 255 -20.12 -12.04 6.09
C VAL A 255 -20.34 -12.81 7.38
N PHE A 256 -21.20 -12.27 8.24
CA PHE A 256 -21.55 -12.87 9.52
C PHE A 256 -22.75 -13.84 9.38
N PRO A 257 -23.04 -14.68 10.39
CA PRO A 257 -24.15 -15.63 10.35
C PRO A 257 -25.54 -15.03 10.12
N ASN A 258 -25.71 -13.73 10.39
CA ASN A 258 -26.94 -12.99 10.15
C ASN A 258 -26.96 -12.29 8.77
N GLU A 259 -26.06 -12.66 7.87
CA GLU A 259 -25.89 -12.12 6.51
C GLU A 259 -25.41 -10.67 6.43
N ASP A 260 -25.09 -10.03 7.57
CA ASP A 260 -24.48 -8.71 7.54
C ASP A 260 -23.10 -8.78 6.90
N LEU A 261 -22.90 -7.95 5.88
CA LEU A 261 -21.62 -7.75 5.20
C LEU A 261 -20.92 -6.51 5.77
N HIS A 262 -19.66 -6.69 6.17
CA HIS A 262 -18.75 -5.60 6.51
C HIS A 262 -17.45 -5.76 5.73
N GLU A 263 -16.74 -4.65 5.56
CA GLU A 263 -15.38 -4.64 5.04
C GLU A 263 -14.45 -4.23 6.19
N LEU A 264 -13.32 -4.93 6.34
CA LEU A 264 -12.27 -4.62 7.30
C LEU A 264 -11.09 -4.03 6.55
N ASP A 265 -10.74 -2.79 6.89
CA ASP A 265 -9.73 -2.00 6.16
C ASP A 265 -8.34 -2.68 6.19
N VAL A 266 -7.80 -2.98 7.39
CA VAL A 266 -6.53 -3.70 7.59
C VAL A 266 -6.67 -4.72 8.71
N VAL A 267 -6.22 -5.96 8.48
CA VAL A 267 -6.22 -7.03 9.48
C VAL A 267 -4.86 -7.71 9.51
N CYS A 268 -4.33 -7.96 10.70
CA CYS A 268 -3.13 -8.76 10.90
C CYS A 268 -3.33 -9.72 12.08
N LEU A 269 -2.92 -10.96 11.93
CA LEU A 269 -2.90 -11.99 12.95
C LEU A 269 -1.45 -12.37 13.24
N PRO A 270 -0.83 -11.76 14.26
CA PRO A 270 0.47 -12.22 14.75
C PRO A 270 0.37 -13.63 15.35
N ALA A 271 1.39 -14.44 15.19
CA ALA A 271 1.41 -15.81 15.66
C ALA A 271 1.23 -15.87 17.19
N GLY A 272 0.22 -16.63 17.63
CA GLY A 272 -0.08 -16.80 19.06
C GLY A 272 -0.79 -15.62 19.73
N GLN A 273 -1.11 -14.55 18.99
CA GLN A 273 -1.83 -13.37 19.50
C GLN A 273 -3.23 -13.25 18.89
N PRO A 274 -4.15 -12.49 19.50
CA PRO A 274 -5.40 -12.11 18.85
C PRO A 274 -5.13 -11.20 17.63
N PRO A 275 -5.98 -11.22 16.60
CA PRO A 275 -5.77 -10.38 15.44
C PRO A 275 -5.97 -8.90 15.79
N ILE A 276 -5.22 -8.07 15.09
CA ILE A 276 -5.28 -6.61 15.11
C ILE A 276 -6.12 -6.19 13.90
N CYS A 277 -7.21 -5.47 14.14
CA CYS A 277 -8.07 -4.88 13.12
C CYS A 277 -7.91 -3.36 13.18
N ILE A 278 -7.56 -2.74 12.05
CA ILE A 278 -7.40 -1.29 11.95
C ILE A 278 -8.40 -0.76 10.92
N GLU A 279 -9.31 0.08 11.37
CA GLU A 279 -10.26 0.83 10.56
C GLU A 279 -9.71 2.23 10.30
N CYS A 280 -9.53 2.58 9.03
CA CYS A 280 -8.90 3.82 8.59
C CYS A 280 -9.95 4.87 8.24
N LYS A 281 -9.87 6.06 8.83
CA LYS A 281 -10.80 7.17 8.59
C LYS A 281 -10.05 8.45 8.23
N SER A 282 -10.15 8.82 6.96
CA SER A 282 -9.54 10.06 6.44
C SER A 282 -10.50 11.25 6.38
N GLY A 283 -11.61 11.19 7.12
CA GLY A 283 -12.66 12.21 7.18
C GLY A 283 -13.61 11.96 8.36
N GLU A 284 -14.74 12.68 8.43
CA GLU A 284 -15.67 12.57 9.56
C GLU A 284 -16.27 11.15 9.68
N PHE A 285 -16.16 10.57 10.88
CA PHE A 285 -16.52 9.17 11.16
C PHE A 285 -17.36 8.99 12.43
N ARG A 286 -17.63 10.05 13.21
CA ARG A 286 -18.25 9.91 14.54
C ARG A 286 -19.63 9.28 14.49
N HIS A 287 -20.36 9.48 13.39
CA HIS A 287 -21.66 8.84 13.18
C HIS A 287 -21.57 7.30 13.11
N ASP A 288 -20.40 6.77 12.72
CA ASP A 288 -20.15 5.33 12.55
C ASP A 288 -19.57 4.66 13.79
N ILE A 289 -19.32 5.40 14.89
CA ILE A 289 -18.72 4.82 16.11
C ILE A 289 -19.54 3.63 16.63
N ASP A 290 -20.87 3.73 16.63
CA ASP A 290 -21.74 2.63 17.05
C ASP A 290 -21.65 1.41 16.11
N LYS A 291 -21.40 1.63 14.81
CA LYS A 291 -21.15 0.55 13.85
C LYS A 291 -19.86 -0.18 14.22
N TYR A 292 -18.78 0.54 14.52
CA TYR A 292 -17.50 -0.06 14.91
C TYR A 292 -17.56 -0.78 16.25
N LEU A 293 -18.31 -0.24 17.23
CA LEU A 293 -18.55 -0.92 18.50
C LEU A 293 -19.26 -2.26 18.31
N ARG A 294 -20.28 -2.32 17.44
CA ARG A 294 -20.95 -3.58 17.11
C ARG A 294 -20.01 -4.52 16.37
N LEU A 295 -19.25 -4.02 15.41
CA LEU A 295 -18.31 -4.82 14.62
C LEU A 295 -17.23 -5.46 15.50
N ARG A 296 -16.57 -4.69 16.38
CA ARG A 296 -15.62 -5.22 17.38
C ARG A 296 -16.22 -6.35 18.20
N LYS A 297 -17.41 -6.13 18.77
CA LYS A 297 -18.10 -7.13 19.61
C LYS A 297 -18.37 -8.42 18.84
N ARG A 298 -18.78 -8.32 17.59
CA ARG A 298 -19.07 -9.48 16.72
C ARG A 298 -17.81 -10.24 16.30
N LEU A 299 -16.71 -9.54 16.08
CA LEU A 299 -15.40 -10.16 15.85
C LEU A 299 -14.83 -10.81 17.12
N GLY A 300 -15.39 -10.47 18.30
CA GLY A 300 -14.93 -10.96 19.59
C GLY A 300 -13.52 -10.46 19.93
N LEU A 301 -13.20 -9.22 19.54
CA LEU A 301 -11.90 -8.59 19.80
C LEU A 301 -11.96 -7.70 21.04
N ASP A 302 -10.87 -7.66 21.79
CA ASP A 302 -10.67 -6.66 22.83
C ASP A 302 -10.52 -5.25 22.22
N ARG A 303 -10.81 -4.20 23.00
CA ARG A 303 -10.72 -2.81 22.51
C ARG A 303 -9.33 -2.45 21.98
N HIS A 304 -8.25 -2.97 22.56
CA HIS A 304 -6.89 -2.65 22.13
C HIS A 304 -6.55 -3.25 20.75
N HIS A 305 -7.25 -4.32 20.37
CA HIS A 305 -7.09 -5.02 19.09
C HIS A 305 -8.02 -4.52 17.97
N PHE A 306 -8.93 -3.58 18.27
CA PHE A 306 -9.79 -2.94 17.28
C PHE A 306 -9.54 -1.43 17.29
N VAL A 307 -8.74 -1.00 16.32
CA VAL A 307 -8.15 0.34 16.25
C VAL A 307 -8.86 1.17 15.19
N ILE A 308 -9.33 2.36 15.54
CA ILE A 308 -9.74 3.39 14.60
C ILE A 308 -8.54 4.31 14.37
N CYS A 309 -7.89 4.20 13.21
CA CYS A 309 -6.82 5.10 12.79
C CYS A 309 -7.44 6.26 11.99
N ALA A 310 -7.42 7.47 12.54
CA ALA A 310 -8.02 8.63 11.90
C ALA A 310 -7.00 9.74 11.66
N SER A 311 -6.92 10.22 10.41
CA SER A 311 -5.89 11.19 10.00
C SER A 311 -6.08 12.58 10.61
N ASP A 312 -7.32 12.95 10.94
CA ASP A 312 -7.70 14.31 11.32
C ASP A 312 -7.90 14.48 12.84
N LEU A 313 -7.52 13.47 13.64
CA LEU A 313 -7.55 13.55 15.10
C LEU A 313 -6.28 14.18 15.67
N THR A 314 -6.46 15.10 16.61
CA THR A 314 -5.38 15.45 17.55
C THR A 314 -5.18 14.31 18.56
N GLN A 315 -4.01 14.26 19.20
CA GLN A 315 -3.74 13.26 20.25
C GLN A 315 -4.74 13.36 21.41
N GLU A 316 -5.13 14.58 21.79
CA GLU A 316 -6.12 14.85 22.84
C GLU A 316 -7.51 14.31 22.46
N GLN A 317 -7.93 14.53 21.21
CA GLN A 317 -9.20 14.00 20.71
C GLN A 317 -9.19 12.48 20.65
N ALA A 318 -8.09 11.88 20.18
CA ALA A 318 -7.93 10.42 20.15
C ALA A 318 -7.97 9.80 21.55
N ALA A 319 -7.29 10.42 22.52
CA ALA A 319 -7.34 10.01 23.92
C ALA A 319 -8.74 10.15 24.52
N GLY A 320 -9.43 11.27 24.27
CA GLY A 320 -10.80 11.50 24.73
C GLY A 320 -11.80 10.48 24.17
N LEU A 321 -11.72 10.17 22.87
CA LEU A 321 -12.56 9.15 22.24
C LEU A 321 -12.26 7.75 22.79
N THR A 322 -10.99 7.42 22.99
CA THR A 322 -10.56 6.12 23.57
C THR A 322 -11.04 5.96 25.01
N ALA A 323 -11.10 7.04 25.79
CA ALA A 323 -11.63 7.00 27.15
C ALA A 323 -13.17 6.88 27.18
N MET A 324 -13.85 7.46 26.18
CA MET A 324 -15.30 7.50 26.10
C MET A 324 -15.92 6.21 25.55
N TYR A 325 -15.25 5.56 24.60
CA TYR A 325 -15.77 4.40 23.90
C TYR A 325 -14.90 3.17 24.13
N GLU A 326 -15.53 2.00 24.07
CA GLU A 326 -14.85 0.71 24.11
C GLU A 326 -14.19 0.35 22.77
N LEU A 327 -13.39 1.29 22.24
CA LEU A 327 -12.58 1.23 21.01
C LEU A 327 -11.27 1.98 21.27
N THR A 328 -10.20 1.61 20.56
CA THR A 328 -8.97 2.40 20.56
C THR A 328 -8.97 3.38 19.38
N PHE A 329 -8.72 4.66 19.63
CA PHE A 329 -8.54 5.66 18.58
C PHE A 329 -7.10 6.15 18.56
N VAL A 330 -6.53 6.22 17.38
CA VAL A 330 -5.17 6.73 17.15
C VAL A 330 -5.17 7.68 15.96
N ASN A 331 -4.25 8.63 15.97
CA ASN A 331 -3.83 9.33 14.76
C ASN A 331 -2.57 8.68 14.18
N LEU A 332 -2.02 9.27 13.12
CA LEU A 332 -0.83 8.76 12.43
C LEU A 332 0.38 8.64 13.37
N GLU A 333 0.57 9.59 14.30
CA GLU A 333 1.70 9.60 15.24
C GLU A 333 1.56 8.54 16.34
N MET A 334 0.33 8.25 16.76
CA MET A 334 0.02 7.29 17.82
C MET A 334 -0.09 5.85 17.32
N LEU A 335 -0.23 5.63 16.00
CA LEU A 335 -0.43 4.31 15.42
C LEU A 335 0.73 3.35 15.75
N ALA A 336 1.95 3.68 15.34
CA ALA A 336 3.10 2.81 15.56
C ALA A 336 3.39 2.52 17.06
N PRO A 337 3.34 3.52 17.97
CA PRO A 337 3.42 3.28 19.41
C PRO A 337 2.34 2.32 19.93
N HIS A 338 1.11 2.41 19.44
CA HIS A 338 0.03 1.50 19.84
C HIS A 338 0.26 0.08 19.33
N LEU A 339 0.59 -0.08 18.04
CA LEU A 339 0.88 -1.39 17.44
C LEU A 339 2.05 -2.10 18.13
N THR A 340 3.05 -1.34 18.57
CA THR A 340 4.19 -1.81 19.39
C THR A 340 3.75 -2.51 20.68
N THR A 341 2.59 -2.19 21.23
CA THR A 341 2.07 -2.85 22.45
C THR A 341 1.37 -4.18 22.17
N LEU A 342 1.01 -4.46 20.92
CA LEU A 342 0.20 -5.62 20.52
C LEU A 342 1.00 -6.76 19.88
N MET A 343 2.26 -6.51 19.53
CA MET A 343 3.12 -7.43 18.76
C MET A 343 4.15 -8.18 19.60
#